data_AF-A0A443RXZ2-F1
#
_entry.id   AF-A0A443RXZ2-F1
#
_cell.length_a   1.000
_cell.length_b   1.000
_cell.length_c   1.000
_cell.angle_alpha   90.00
_cell.angle_beta   90.00
_cell.angle_gamma   90.00
#
_symmetry.space_group_name_H-M   'P 1'
#
loop_
_entity.id
_entity.type
_entity.pdbx_description
1 polymer ?
#
loop_
_entity_poly.entity_id
_entity_poly.type
_entity_poly.pdbx_seq_one_letter_code
_entity_poly.pdbx_strand_id
1 'polypeptide(L)'
;EKKELEFIRSNLCNNKYPNAFINSVINKQSINIKDLHSSDTEIDDSYSKCITLPYYASNSMQLRRILEQFDYKVRFKSGKKLKNVLYFKSETQSKDFMSIKNVVYLLACNNCSEIYIGQTGRELKIRLNEHKSSNYKSSVYDHMILNNHQIDFENVKILHVEKNKRIREFKENWEINKHILRNIKLINTQLEKSTLPSQYYPFYWPSGQFVMSKIKTAVSFWTSQTLIL
;
A
#
# COMPACT_ATOMS: atom_id res chain seq x y z
N GLU A 1 24.06 -14.01 -11.33
CA GLU A 1 22.70 -13.72 -11.83
C GLU A 1 21.74 -14.90 -11.85
N LYS A 2 21.93 -15.97 -12.66
CA LYS A 2 20.98 -17.11 -12.68
C LYS A 2 20.75 -17.76 -11.30
N LYS A 3 21.84 -17.95 -10.53
CA LYS A 3 21.80 -18.51 -9.16
C LYS A 3 21.01 -17.64 -8.16
N GLU A 4 21.05 -16.31 -8.31
CA GLU A 4 20.33 -15.39 -7.41
C GLU A 4 18.83 -15.34 -7.75
N LEU A 5 18.49 -15.39 -9.04
CA LEU A 5 17.08 -15.49 -9.47
C LEU A 5 16.45 -16.82 -9.06
N GLU A 6 17.20 -17.92 -9.11
CA GLU A 6 16.78 -19.22 -8.61
C GLU A 6 16.58 -19.19 -7.08
N PHE A 7 17.47 -18.51 -6.35
CA PHE A 7 17.33 -18.32 -4.90
C PHE A 7 16.08 -17.50 -4.54
N ILE A 8 15.84 -16.38 -5.22
CA ILE A 8 14.64 -15.54 -5.03
C ILE A 8 13.38 -16.33 -5.37
N ARG A 9 13.40 -17.10 -6.47
CA ARG A 9 12.29 -17.96 -6.87
C ARG A 9 11.98 -19.01 -5.79
N SER A 10 13.01 -19.68 -5.28
CA SER A 10 12.89 -20.67 -4.19
C SER A 10 12.26 -20.05 -2.94
N ASN A 11 12.74 -18.89 -2.50
CA ASN A 11 12.18 -18.18 -1.34
C ASN A 11 10.73 -17.74 -1.55
N LEU A 12 10.36 -17.26 -2.73
CA LEU A 12 8.97 -16.86 -3.01
C LEU A 12 8.04 -18.07 -3.11
N CYS A 13 8.50 -19.20 -3.65
CA CYS A 13 7.76 -20.46 -3.64
C CYS A 13 7.54 -20.97 -2.21
N ASN A 14 8.57 -20.92 -1.36
CA ASN A 14 8.49 -21.33 0.05
C ASN A 14 7.48 -20.49 0.84
N ASN A 15 7.33 -19.21 0.47
CA ASN A 15 6.32 -18.31 1.03
C ASN A 15 4.92 -18.45 0.39
N LYS A 16 4.68 -19.51 -0.38
CA LYS A 16 3.38 -19.85 -1.01
C LYS A 16 2.81 -18.77 -1.93
N TYR A 17 3.66 -17.94 -2.55
CA TYR A 17 3.21 -17.00 -3.57
C TYR A 17 2.78 -17.74 -4.86
N PRO A 18 1.75 -17.27 -5.58
CA PRO A 18 1.33 -17.89 -6.84
C PRO A 18 2.42 -17.86 -7.90
N ASN A 19 2.66 -18.98 -8.60
CA ASN A 19 3.69 -19.08 -9.65
C ASN A 19 3.54 -18.03 -10.76
N ALA A 20 2.31 -17.66 -11.12
CA ALA A 20 2.04 -16.60 -12.10
C ALA A 20 2.58 -15.24 -11.64
N PHE A 21 2.47 -14.93 -10.35
CA PHE A 21 3.03 -13.71 -9.76
C PHE A 21 4.57 -13.76 -9.72
N ILE A 22 5.14 -14.89 -9.32
CA ILE A 22 6.60 -15.08 -9.27
C ILE A 22 7.21 -14.88 -10.67
N ASN A 23 6.64 -15.53 -11.69
CA ASN A 23 7.10 -15.40 -13.08
C ASN A 23 6.93 -13.96 -13.59
N SER A 24 5.82 -13.30 -13.25
CA SER A 24 5.57 -11.88 -13.59
C SER A 24 6.66 -10.95 -13.03
N VAL A 25 7.05 -11.13 -11.77
CA VAL A 25 8.06 -10.29 -11.11
C VAL A 25 9.44 -10.54 -11.70
N ILE A 26 9.81 -11.81 -11.91
CA ILE A 26 11.11 -12.19 -12.52
C ILE A 26 11.21 -11.64 -13.95
N ASN A 27 10.15 -11.80 -14.75
CA ASN A 27 10.14 -11.29 -16.13
C ASN A 27 10.24 -9.77 -16.16
N LYS A 28 9.51 -9.06 -15.28
CA LYS A 28 9.59 -7.60 -15.20
C LYS A 28 10.97 -7.09 -14.76
N GLN A 29 11.66 -7.82 -13.87
CA GLN A 29 13.04 -7.52 -13.51
C GLN A 29 14.00 -7.79 -14.68
N SER A 30 13.83 -8.89 -15.40
CA SER A 30 14.65 -9.19 -16.59
C SER A 30 14.48 -8.17 -17.72
N ILE A 31 13.27 -7.61 -17.90
CA ILE A 31 12.98 -6.56 -18.88
C ILE A 31 13.63 -5.25 -18.44
N ASN A 32 13.50 -4.83 -17.18
CA ASN A 32 14.18 -3.63 -16.68
C ASN A 32 15.71 -3.70 -16.81
N ILE A 33 16.30 -4.90 -16.69
CA ILE A 33 17.75 -5.11 -16.87
C ILE A 33 18.12 -5.00 -18.36
N LYS A 34 17.28 -5.50 -19.28
CA LYS A 34 17.46 -5.30 -20.72
C LYS A 34 17.29 -3.85 -21.14
N ASP A 35 16.32 -3.14 -20.59
CA ASP A 35 16.09 -1.71 -20.89
C ASP A 35 17.22 -0.81 -20.40
N LEU A 36 17.93 -1.22 -19.33
CA LEU A 36 19.20 -0.61 -18.88
C LEU A 36 20.36 -0.82 -19.87
N HIS A 37 20.28 -1.84 -20.72
CA HIS A 37 21.22 -2.13 -21.80
C HIS A 37 20.72 -1.71 -23.19
N SER A 38 19.48 -1.22 -23.33
CA SER A 38 18.86 -0.91 -24.65
C SER A 38 18.82 0.57 -25.01
N SER A 39 19.42 1.45 -24.20
CA SER A 39 19.71 2.82 -24.64
C SER A 39 21.05 2.87 -25.36
N ASP A 40 21.14 2.15 -26.48
CA ASP A 40 22.20 2.32 -27.49
C ASP A 40 21.89 3.61 -28.27
N THR A 41 22.13 4.75 -27.64
CA THR A 41 22.59 5.92 -28.39
C THR A 41 24.06 5.68 -28.66
N GLU A 42 24.41 5.42 -29.92
CA GLU A 42 25.76 5.32 -30.50
C GLU A 42 26.86 5.76 -29.52
N ILE A 43 27.44 4.78 -28.82
CA ILE A 43 28.58 5.00 -27.92
C ILE A 43 29.81 4.91 -28.80
N ASP A 44 30.39 6.08 -29.07
CA ASP A 44 31.70 6.24 -29.66
C ASP A 44 32.75 5.47 -28.83
N ASP A 45 33.56 4.68 -29.52
CA ASP A 45 34.52 3.71 -28.99
C ASP A 45 35.66 4.40 -28.21
N SER A 46 35.46 4.57 -26.90
CA SER A 46 36.57 4.64 -25.93
C SER A 46 36.07 4.18 -24.56
N TYR A 47 36.40 2.94 -24.20
CA TYR A 47 35.98 2.29 -22.97
C TYR A 47 36.37 3.10 -21.73
N SER A 48 35.45 3.88 -21.18
CA SER A 48 35.50 4.39 -19.80
C SER A 48 34.33 3.77 -19.04
N LYS A 49 34.62 3.06 -17.94
CA LYS A 49 33.59 2.40 -17.13
C LYS A 49 32.70 3.48 -16.50
N CYS A 50 31.44 3.61 -16.93
CA CYS A 50 30.56 4.68 -16.46
C CYS A 50 29.83 4.27 -15.16
N ILE A 51 29.97 5.06 -14.09
CA ILE A 51 29.29 4.84 -12.80
C ILE A 51 28.30 5.98 -12.54
N THR A 52 27.07 5.63 -12.16
CA THR A 52 26.05 6.62 -11.75
C THR A 52 25.91 6.65 -10.23
N LEU A 53 26.09 7.82 -9.62
CA LEU A 53 26.01 8.03 -8.17
C LEU A 53 24.93 9.07 -7.80
N PRO A 54 24.29 8.97 -6.63
CA PRO A 54 23.47 10.05 -6.10
C PRO A 54 24.34 11.28 -5.80
N TYR A 55 23.87 12.49 -6.15
CA TYR A 55 24.58 13.72 -5.81
C TYR A 55 24.42 14.07 -4.33
N TYR A 56 25.54 14.16 -3.62
CA TYR A 56 25.68 14.51 -2.22
C TYR A 56 26.81 15.56 -2.08
N ALA A 57 26.49 16.79 -2.54
CA ALA A 57 27.27 18.01 -2.37
C ALA A 57 28.81 17.81 -2.46
N SER A 58 29.55 18.21 -1.43
CA SER A 58 31.02 18.20 -1.35
C SER A 58 31.63 16.82 -1.53
N ASN A 59 31.02 15.77 -0.94
CA ASN A 59 31.56 14.41 -0.95
C ASN A 59 31.48 13.80 -2.36
N SER A 60 30.42 14.11 -3.11
CA SER A 60 30.28 13.64 -4.49
C SER A 60 31.41 14.12 -5.39
N MET A 61 31.85 15.37 -5.26
CA MET A 61 32.93 15.90 -6.10
C MET A 61 34.28 15.25 -5.79
N GLN A 62 34.56 14.99 -4.51
CA GLN A 62 35.76 14.25 -4.09
C GLN A 62 35.74 12.82 -4.63
N LEU A 63 34.60 12.14 -4.52
CA LEU A 63 34.41 10.79 -5.07
C LEU A 63 34.62 10.75 -6.59
N ARG A 64 34.09 11.74 -7.32
CA ARG A 64 34.32 11.85 -8.77
C ARG A 64 35.79 11.95 -9.11
N ARG A 65 36.54 12.81 -8.41
CA ARG A 65 37.98 12.96 -8.66
C ARG A 65 38.74 11.67 -8.45
N ILE A 66 38.44 10.93 -7.37
CA ILE A 66 39.09 9.65 -7.09
C ILE A 66 38.73 8.63 -8.17
N LEU A 67 37.44 8.50 -8.51
CA LEU A 67 36.98 7.51 -9.49
C LEU A 67 37.46 7.80 -10.93
N GLU A 68 37.56 9.08 -11.32
CA GLU A 68 38.11 9.48 -12.62
C GLU A 68 39.62 9.17 -12.75
N GLN A 69 40.38 9.09 -11.65
CA GLN A 69 41.77 8.59 -11.67
C GLN A 69 41.86 7.10 -12.01
N PHE A 70 40.81 6.33 -11.72
CA PHE A 70 40.72 4.90 -12.00
C PHE A 70 40.01 4.60 -13.34
N ASP A 71 39.94 5.57 -14.25
CA ASP A 71 39.32 5.45 -15.57
C ASP A 71 37.80 5.18 -15.54
N TYR A 72 37.13 5.68 -14.49
CA TYR A 72 35.68 5.65 -14.38
C TYR A 72 35.06 7.01 -14.70
N LYS A 73 34.09 7.03 -15.61
CA LYS A 73 33.28 8.22 -15.90
C LYS A 73 32.14 8.32 -14.89
N VAL A 74 32.18 9.30 -13.99
CA VAL A 74 31.16 9.47 -12.95
C VAL A 74 30.04 10.40 -13.41
N ARG A 75 28.79 9.92 -13.40
CA ARG A 75 27.58 10.72 -13.62
C ARG A 75 26.78 10.83 -12.33
N PHE A 76 26.25 12.02 -12.05
CA PHE A 76 25.41 12.24 -10.88
C PHE A 76 23.93 12.23 -11.23
N LYS A 77 23.14 11.50 -10.42
CA LYS A 77 21.68 11.50 -10.47
C LYS A 77 21.12 12.18 -9.24
N SER A 78 20.23 13.15 -9.44
CA SER A 78 19.47 13.72 -8.33
C SER A 78 18.50 12.67 -7.78
N GLY A 79 18.49 12.50 -6.45
CA GLY A 79 17.52 11.65 -5.78
C GLY A 79 16.08 12.13 -6.00
N LYS A 80 15.09 11.34 -5.57
CA LYS A 80 13.70 11.79 -5.58
C LYS A 80 13.56 12.99 -4.64
N LYS A 81 12.89 14.05 -5.09
CA LYS A 81 12.61 15.23 -4.25
C LYS A 81 11.93 14.78 -2.96
N LEU A 82 12.31 15.38 -1.82
CA LEU A 82 11.75 15.04 -0.51
C LEU A 82 10.22 15.07 -0.52
N LYS A 83 9.59 16.03 -1.20
CA LYS A 83 8.12 16.09 -1.39
C LYS A 83 7.49 14.85 -2.05
N ASN A 84 8.25 14.08 -2.83
CA ASN A 84 7.78 12.86 -3.48
C ASN A 84 8.02 11.62 -2.59
N VAL A 85 8.94 11.72 -1.63
CA VAL A 85 9.26 10.66 -0.65
C VAL A 85 8.38 10.83 0.59
N LEU A 86 8.23 12.06 1.04
CA LEU A 86 7.41 12.50 2.16
C LEU A 86 6.08 12.99 1.59
N TYR A 87 5.07 12.13 1.63
CA TYR A 87 3.69 12.51 1.32
C TYR A 87 3.17 13.42 2.44
N PHE A 88 3.46 14.71 2.35
CA PHE A 88 2.74 15.70 3.14
C PHE A 88 1.41 15.92 2.45
N LYS A 89 0.37 15.24 2.95
CA LYS A 89 -1.01 15.61 2.63
C LYS A 89 -1.20 17.01 3.20
N SER A 90 -1.14 18.04 2.36
CA SER A 90 -1.67 19.33 2.78
C SER A 90 -3.13 19.07 3.15
N GLU A 91 -3.48 19.34 4.40
CA GLU A 91 -4.86 19.43 4.84
C GLU A 91 -5.51 20.53 4.00
N THR A 92 -6.04 20.12 2.86
CA THR A 92 -6.78 20.99 1.96
C THR A 92 -8.12 21.18 2.65
N GLN A 93 -8.19 22.29 3.39
CA GLN A 93 -9.34 23.12 3.72
C GLN A 93 -10.68 22.39 3.66
N SER A 94 -11.20 22.08 4.86
CA SER A 94 -12.61 21.91 5.21
C SER A 94 -13.56 21.70 4.03
N LYS A 95 -13.45 20.55 3.35
CA LYS A 95 -14.58 20.04 2.59
C LYS A 95 -15.58 19.55 3.61
N ASP A 96 -16.84 19.95 3.47
CA ASP A 96 -17.94 19.44 4.28
C ASP A 96 -17.78 17.93 4.44
N PHE A 97 -17.75 17.48 5.69
CA PHE A 97 -17.49 16.08 6.04
C PHE A 97 -18.35 15.09 5.24
N MET A 98 -19.60 15.49 4.99
CA MET A 98 -20.61 14.72 4.25
C MET A 98 -20.38 14.69 2.72
N SER A 99 -19.62 15.63 2.18
CA SER A 99 -19.33 15.77 0.74
C SER A 99 -18.04 15.04 0.33
N ILE A 100 -17.38 14.35 1.26
CA ILE A 100 -16.15 13.61 0.97
C ILE A 100 -16.49 12.38 0.11
N LYS A 101 -15.71 12.18 -0.95
CA LYS A 101 -15.82 11.06 -1.90
C LYS A 101 -14.70 10.05 -1.67
N ASN A 102 -14.90 8.84 -2.18
CA ASN A 102 -13.86 7.81 -2.24
C ASN A 102 -13.35 7.39 -0.85
N VAL A 103 -14.26 7.02 0.05
CA VAL A 103 -13.96 6.76 1.45
C VAL A 103 -14.34 5.35 1.88
N VAL A 104 -13.63 4.85 2.89
CA VAL A 104 -14.03 3.73 3.74
C VAL A 104 -14.51 4.33 5.05
N TYR A 105 -15.72 4.01 5.46
CA TYR A 105 -16.38 4.57 6.64
C TYR A 105 -16.91 3.47 7.56
N LEU A 106 -17.17 3.86 8.79
CA LEU A 106 -17.74 3.03 9.85
C LEU A 106 -18.99 3.71 10.38
N LEU A 107 -20.06 2.93 10.51
CA LEU A 107 -21.31 3.29 11.19
C LEU A 107 -21.46 2.45 12.45
N ALA A 108 -21.83 3.09 13.55
CA ALA A 108 -22.16 2.40 14.79
C ALA A 108 -23.68 2.30 14.94
N CYS A 109 -24.14 1.21 15.54
CA CYS A 109 -25.52 1.12 16.01
C CYS A 109 -25.63 1.76 17.41
N ASN A 110 -26.70 2.53 17.64
CA ASN A 110 -26.96 3.13 18.95
C ASN A 110 -27.56 2.12 19.94
N ASN A 111 -28.24 1.10 19.44
CA ASN A 111 -28.94 0.10 20.25
C ASN A 111 -28.09 -1.15 20.55
N CYS A 112 -27.00 -1.39 19.82
CA CYS A 112 -26.15 -2.56 20.02
C CYS A 112 -24.69 -2.25 19.70
N SER A 113 -23.78 -3.11 20.17
CA SER A 113 -22.33 -2.96 19.96
C SER A 113 -21.86 -3.39 18.56
N GLU A 114 -22.78 -3.53 17.59
CA GLU A 114 -22.44 -3.92 16.23
C GLU A 114 -22.08 -2.71 15.40
N ILE A 115 -21.10 -2.89 14.51
CA ILE A 115 -20.64 -1.84 13.60
C ILE A 115 -20.79 -2.29 12.15
N TYR A 116 -21.04 -1.34 11.26
CA TYR A 116 -21.00 -1.55 9.82
C TYR A 116 -19.77 -0.87 9.23
N ILE A 117 -19.01 -1.57 8.40
CA ILE A 117 -17.88 -1.02 7.67
C ILE A 117 -18.19 -1.09 6.18
N GLY A 118 -18.14 0.03 5.49
CA GLY A 118 -18.45 0.10 4.07
C GLY A 118 -17.53 1.04 3.31
N GLN A 119 -17.44 0.85 1.99
CA GLN A 119 -16.81 1.82 1.08
C GLN A 119 -17.80 2.51 0.15
N THR A 120 -17.46 3.72 -0.27
CA THR A 120 -18.16 4.45 -1.32
C THR A 120 -17.19 5.20 -2.22
N GLY A 121 -17.44 5.14 -3.53
CA GLY A 121 -16.81 6.03 -4.50
C GLY A 121 -17.55 7.37 -4.67
N ARG A 122 -18.84 7.41 -4.30
CA ARG A 122 -19.70 8.60 -4.34
C ARG A 122 -19.50 9.44 -3.08
N GLU A 123 -20.26 10.52 -2.97
CA GLU A 123 -20.32 11.34 -1.76
C GLU A 123 -20.89 10.53 -0.60
N LEU A 124 -20.31 10.71 0.59
CA LEU A 124 -20.75 10.02 1.79
C LEU A 124 -22.24 10.27 2.07
N LYS A 125 -22.70 11.52 1.94
CA LYS A 125 -24.12 11.91 2.09
C LYS A 125 -25.06 11.05 1.25
N ILE A 126 -24.74 10.85 -0.03
CA ILE A 126 -25.56 10.07 -0.95
C ILE A 126 -25.64 8.62 -0.47
N ARG A 127 -24.50 8.04 -0.09
CA ARG A 127 -24.42 6.66 0.39
C ARG A 127 -25.21 6.45 1.70
N LEU A 128 -25.15 7.41 2.62
CA LEU A 128 -25.91 7.35 3.88
C LEU A 128 -27.42 7.47 3.63
N ASN A 129 -27.84 8.32 2.69
CA ASN A 129 -29.25 8.41 2.29
C ASN A 129 -29.75 7.12 1.63
N GLU A 130 -28.93 6.46 0.81
CA GLU A 130 -29.25 5.14 0.25
C GLU A 130 -29.49 4.11 1.37
N HIS A 131 -28.69 4.12 2.44
CA HIS A 131 -28.90 3.23 3.59
C HIS A 131 -30.18 3.49 4.36
N LYS A 132 -30.68 4.74 4.37
CA LYS A 132 -31.96 5.10 5.01
C LYS A 132 -33.17 4.73 4.14
N SER A 133 -32.98 4.58 2.83
CA SER A 133 -34.07 4.35 1.89
C SER A 133 -34.41 2.87 1.75
N SER A 134 -35.70 2.54 1.83
CA SER A 134 -36.25 1.20 1.57
C SER A 134 -36.00 0.70 0.15
N ASN A 135 -35.69 1.60 -0.78
CA ASN A 135 -35.44 1.28 -2.19
C ASN A 135 -34.12 0.52 -2.39
N TYR A 136 -33.19 0.62 -1.43
CA TYR A 136 -31.89 -0.02 -1.51
C TYR A 136 -31.73 -0.99 -0.33
N LYS A 137 -32.15 -2.24 -0.52
CA LYS A 137 -31.93 -3.32 0.46
C LYS A 137 -30.43 -3.43 0.75
N SER A 138 -30.04 -2.97 1.92
CA SER A 138 -28.67 -2.97 2.40
C SER A 138 -28.63 -3.61 3.77
N SER A 139 -27.51 -4.23 4.14
CA SER A 139 -27.39 -4.88 5.45
C SER A 139 -27.65 -3.92 6.61
N VAL A 140 -27.36 -2.63 6.43
CA VAL A 140 -27.69 -1.57 7.38
C VAL A 140 -29.20 -1.38 7.51
N TYR A 141 -29.91 -1.29 6.38
CA TYR A 141 -31.37 -1.17 6.36
C TYR A 141 -32.05 -2.40 6.97
N ASP A 142 -31.59 -3.60 6.60
CA ASP A 142 -32.12 -4.86 7.13
C ASP A 142 -31.90 -4.95 8.65
N HIS A 143 -30.73 -4.55 9.15
CA HIS A 143 -30.46 -4.47 10.58
C HIS A 143 -31.39 -3.48 11.30
N MET A 144 -31.65 -2.31 10.71
CA MET A 144 -32.58 -1.33 11.29
C MET A 144 -34.00 -1.88 11.40
N ILE A 145 -34.51 -2.53 10.34
CA ILE A 145 -35.89 -3.02 10.30
C ILE A 145 -36.09 -4.29 11.12
N LEU A 146 -35.20 -5.28 10.97
CA LEU A 146 -35.35 -6.60 11.62
C LEU A 146 -35.14 -6.51 13.13
N ASN A 147 -34.18 -5.69 13.57
CA ASN A 147 -33.84 -5.56 14.99
C ASN A 147 -34.52 -4.34 15.64
N ASN A 148 -35.25 -3.52 14.87
CA ASN A 148 -35.81 -2.24 15.31
C ASN A 148 -34.73 -1.32 15.94
N HIS A 149 -33.58 -1.24 15.29
CA HIS A 149 -32.41 -0.51 15.76
C HIS A 149 -32.22 0.81 14.99
N GLN A 150 -31.61 1.79 15.66
CA GLN A 150 -31.21 3.06 15.09
C GLN A 150 -29.69 3.12 14.89
N ILE A 151 -29.29 3.48 13.68
CA ILE A 151 -27.89 3.66 13.29
C ILE A 151 -27.51 5.14 13.45
N ASP A 152 -26.32 5.40 13.97
CA ASP A 152 -25.79 6.75 14.06
C ASP A 152 -25.28 7.21 12.70
N PHE A 153 -26.09 8.02 12.01
CA PHE A 153 -25.74 8.65 10.75
C PHE A 153 -25.13 10.05 10.91
N GLU A 154 -25.08 10.58 12.13
CA GLU A 154 -24.53 11.90 12.44
C GLU A 154 -23.03 11.78 12.76
N ASN A 155 -22.66 10.80 13.59
CA ASN A 155 -21.27 10.54 13.98
C ASN A 155 -20.61 9.44 13.16
N VAL A 156 -20.66 9.57 11.83
CA VAL A 156 -19.97 8.63 10.93
C VAL A 156 -18.46 8.78 11.09
N LYS A 157 -17.72 7.66 11.13
CA LYS A 157 -16.25 7.69 11.22
C LYS A 157 -15.62 7.33 9.89
N ILE A 158 -14.85 8.25 9.30
CA ILE A 158 -14.05 7.95 8.11
C ILE A 158 -12.75 7.25 8.54
N LEU A 159 -12.54 6.03 8.06
CA LEU A 159 -11.34 5.24 8.34
C LEU A 159 -10.23 5.53 7.33
N HIS A 160 -10.58 5.58 6.04
CA HIS A 160 -9.63 5.77 4.95
C HIS A 160 -10.22 6.63 3.82
N VAL A 161 -9.38 7.41 3.14
CA VAL A 161 -9.74 8.10 1.89
C VAL A 161 -8.84 7.55 0.79
N GLU A 162 -9.43 6.91 -0.22
CA GLU A 162 -8.71 6.23 -1.29
C GLU A 162 -9.44 6.30 -2.62
N LYS A 163 -8.81 6.95 -3.62
CA LYS A 163 -9.41 7.15 -4.94
C LYS A 163 -9.49 5.86 -5.75
N ASN A 164 -8.49 4.99 -5.63
CA ASN A 164 -8.45 3.74 -6.39
C ASN A 164 -9.41 2.70 -5.79
N LYS A 165 -10.40 2.27 -6.57
CA LYS A 165 -11.42 1.29 -6.14
C LYS A 165 -10.82 0.00 -5.59
N ARG A 166 -9.83 -0.60 -6.27
CA ARG A 166 -9.21 -1.87 -5.83
C ARG A 166 -8.49 -1.74 -4.49
N ILE A 167 -7.78 -0.64 -4.29
CA ILE A 167 -7.08 -0.36 -3.03
C ILE A 167 -8.10 -0.06 -1.93
N ARG A 168 -9.19 0.62 -2.28
CA ARG A 168 -10.28 0.92 -1.34
C ARG A 168 -11.01 -0.33 -0.88
N GLU A 169 -11.32 -1.26 -1.78
CA GLU A 169 -11.87 -2.59 -1.45
C GLU A 169 -10.92 -3.39 -0.56
N PHE A 170 -9.62 -3.36 -0.86
CA PHE A 170 -8.62 -3.98 0.02
C PHE A 170 -8.62 -3.36 1.43
N LYS A 171 -8.70 -2.03 1.53
CA LYS A 171 -8.75 -1.31 2.82
C LYS A 171 -10.03 -1.59 3.60
N GLU A 172 -11.17 -1.72 2.92
CA GLU A 172 -12.44 -2.13 3.51
C GLU A 172 -12.32 -3.54 4.11
N ASN A 173 -11.88 -4.51 3.31
CA ASN A 173 -11.66 -5.89 3.77
C ASN A 173 -10.66 -5.96 4.92
N TRP A 174 -9.59 -5.16 4.87
CA TRP A 174 -8.62 -5.06 5.96
C TRP A 174 -9.26 -4.59 7.27
N GLU A 175 -10.06 -3.51 7.23
CA GLU A 175 -10.72 -3.02 8.44
C GLU A 175 -11.78 -4.01 8.95
N ILE A 176 -12.53 -4.68 8.06
CA ILE A 176 -13.45 -5.76 8.43
C ILE A 176 -12.70 -6.86 9.20
N ASN A 177 -11.65 -7.44 8.62
CA ASN A 177 -10.88 -8.51 9.25
C ASN A 177 -10.22 -8.06 10.56
N LYS A 178 -9.71 -6.83 10.62
CA LYS A 178 -9.11 -6.25 11.83
C LYS A 178 -10.10 -6.14 12.98
N HIS A 179 -11.38 -5.81 12.71
CA HIS A 179 -12.41 -5.76 13.76
C HIS A 179 -12.91 -7.15 14.15
N ILE A 180 -13.00 -8.10 13.21
CA ILE A 180 -13.28 -9.51 13.50
C ILE A 180 -12.22 -10.09 14.45
N LEU A 181 -10.93 -9.84 14.17
CA LEU A 181 -9.82 -10.30 15.02
C LEU A 181 -9.83 -9.68 16.43
N ARG A 182 -10.57 -8.59 16.63
CA ARG A 182 -10.79 -7.94 17.93
C ARG A 182 -12.08 -8.38 18.60
N ASN A 183 -12.75 -9.43 18.08
CA ASN A 183 -14.04 -9.93 18.55
C ASN A 183 -15.18 -8.89 18.52
N ILE A 184 -15.12 -7.94 17.59
CA ILE A 184 -16.19 -6.96 17.40
C ILE A 184 -17.19 -7.52 16.39
N LYS A 185 -18.49 -7.51 16.73
CA LYS A 185 -19.57 -7.97 15.85
C LYS A 185 -19.83 -6.96 14.73
N LEU A 186 -20.00 -7.48 13.51
CA LEU A 186 -20.20 -6.69 12.30
C LEU A 186 -21.60 -6.90 11.71
N ILE A 187 -22.21 -5.81 11.22
CA ILE A 187 -23.50 -5.81 10.52
C ILE A 187 -23.34 -6.32 9.07
N ASN A 188 -22.12 -6.34 8.54
CA ASN A 188 -21.82 -6.76 7.17
C ASN A 188 -22.27 -8.20 6.91
N THR A 189 -23.07 -8.43 5.86
CA THR A 189 -23.56 -9.77 5.49
C THR A 189 -22.59 -10.57 4.62
N GLN A 190 -21.57 -9.93 4.05
CA GLN A 190 -20.65 -10.53 3.07
C GLN A 190 -19.28 -10.91 3.66
N LEU A 191 -19.24 -11.35 4.92
CA LEU A 191 -17.98 -11.62 5.63
C LEU A 191 -17.11 -12.67 4.91
N GLU A 192 -17.72 -13.67 4.27
CA GLU A 192 -17.02 -14.74 3.54
C GLU A 192 -16.27 -14.25 2.28
N LYS A 193 -16.73 -13.19 1.61
CA LYS A 193 -16.03 -12.60 0.45
C LYS A 193 -14.93 -11.62 0.84
N SER A 194 -14.91 -11.23 2.11
CA SER A 194 -13.98 -10.25 2.67
C SER A 194 -12.74 -10.86 3.32
N THR A 195 -12.69 -12.20 3.44
CA THR A 195 -11.53 -12.90 4.00
C THR A 195 -10.34 -12.74 3.06
N LEU A 196 -9.35 -11.96 3.49
CA LEU A 196 -8.09 -11.85 2.79
C LEU A 196 -7.34 -13.20 2.89
N PRO A 197 -6.59 -13.60 1.84
CA PRO A 197 -5.70 -14.75 1.95
C PRO A 197 -4.80 -14.62 3.17
N SER A 198 -4.48 -15.74 3.83
CA SER A 198 -3.86 -15.71 5.17
C SER A 198 -2.58 -14.90 5.28
N GLN A 199 -1.81 -14.83 4.18
CA GLN A 199 -0.60 -14.01 4.03
C GLN A 199 -0.81 -12.49 4.21
N TYR A 200 -2.04 -12.01 4.13
CA TYR A 200 -2.42 -10.62 4.33
C TYR A 200 -3.08 -10.38 5.68
N TYR A 201 -3.19 -11.38 6.57
CA TYR A 201 -3.62 -11.10 7.94
C TYR A 201 -2.56 -10.25 8.65
N PRO A 202 -2.98 -9.28 9.48
CA PRO A 202 -2.04 -8.54 10.33
C PRO A 202 -1.28 -9.54 11.22
N PHE A 203 0.04 -9.61 11.06
CA PHE A 203 0.89 -10.30 12.01
C PHE A 203 0.93 -9.46 13.29
N TYR A 204 0.13 -9.84 14.29
CA TYR A 204 0.14 -9.17 15.59
C TYR A 204 1.41 -9.56 16.33
N TRP A 205 2.39 -8.65 16.38
CA TRP A 205 3.49 -8.78 17.32
C TRP A 205 2.95 -8.59 18.76
N PRO A 206 3.37 -9.40 19.76
CA PRO A 206 2.76 -9.40 21.10
C PRO A 206 2.80 -8.09 21.89
N SER A 207 3.49 -7.04 21.41
CA SER A 207 3.67 -5.77 22.13
C SER A 207 2.69 -4.65 21.75
N GLY A 208 1.64 -4.93 20.95
CA GLY A 208 0.53 -3.98 20.75
C GLY A 208 0.85 -2.67 20.01
N GLN A 209 2.05 -2.50 19.45
CA GLN A 209 2.42 -1.30 18.69
C GLN A 209 2.05 -1.42 17.21
N PHE A 210 1.23 -0.48 16.74
CA PHE A 210 0.88 -0.28 15.34
C PHE A 210 2.07 0.34 14.59
N VAL A 211 2.64 -0.35 13.60
CA VAL A 211 3.60 0.25 12.67
C VAL A 211 3.05 0.12 11.25
N MET A 212 2.26 1.11 10.83
CA MET A 212 1.86 1.34 9.42
C MET A 212 2.94 2.12 8.65
N SER A 213 4.21 1.88 8.96
CA SER A 213 5.31 2.37 8.14
C SER A 213 6.23 1.20 7.81
N LYS A 214 6.61 1.11 6.53
CA LYS A 214 7.78 0.35 6.05
C LYS A 214 7.61 -1.11 5.59
N ILE A 215 6.58 -1.41 4.78
CA ILE A 215 6.71 -2.55 3.84
C ILE A 215 7.82 -2.29 2.79
N LYS A 216 8.19 -1.02 2.54
CA LYS A 216 9.34 -0.67 1.67
C LYS A 216 10.71 -0.59 2.36
N THR A 217 10.80 -0.61 3.69
CA THR A 217 12.09 -0.44 4.39
C THR A 217 12.54 -1.69 5.14
N ALA A 218 11.66 -2.67 5.34
CA ALA A 218 12.07 -3.99 5.86
C ALA A 218 13.06 -4.69 4.91
N VAL A 219 12.89 -4.53 3.59
CA VAL A 219 13.81 -5.07 2.58
C VAL A 219 15.18 -4.39 2.61
N SER A 220 15.27 -3.10 2.98
CA SER A 220 16.57 -2.39 3.05
C SER A 220 17.31 -2.57 4.38
N PHE A 221 16.61 -2.93 5.46
CA PHE A 221 17.24 -3.16 6.76
C PHE A 221 17.89 -4.55 6.82
N TRP A 222 17.26 -5.56 6.22
CA TRP A 222 17.82 -6.92 6.15
C TRP A 222 19.02 -7.06 5.22
N THR A 223 19.17 -6.19 4.22
CA THR A 223 20.35 -6.19 3.32
C THR A 223 21.59 -5.53 3.93
N SER A 224 21.46 -4.80 5.04
CA SER A 224 22.59 -4.12 5.68
C SER A 224 23.23 -4.95 6.81
N GLN A 225 22.52 -5.94 7.34
CA GLN A 225 22.98 -6.75 8.48
C GLN A 225 23.78 -8.00 8.06
N THR A 226 23.71 -8.40 6.79
CA THR A 226 24.42 -9.56 6.22
C THR A 226 25.78 -9.21 5.59
N LEU A 227 26.28 -7.99 5.82
CA LEU A 227 27.57 -7.51 5.29
C LEU A 227 28.64 -7.25 6.37
N ILE A 228 28.41 -7.66 7.63
CA ILE A 228 29.38 -7.49 8.75
C ILE A 228 29.76 -8.81 9.45
N LEU A 229 29.45 -9.97 8.88
CA LEU A 229 30.12 -11.24 9.20
C LEU A 229 30.40 -11.99 7.89
#